data_AF-A0A1V9Y5A7-F1
#
_entry.id   AF-A0A1V9Y5A7-F1
#
_cell.length_a   1.000
_cell.length_b   1.000
_cell.length_c   1.000
_cell.angle_alpha   90.00
_cell.angle_beta   90.00
_cell.angle_gamma   90.00
#
_symmetry.space_group_name_H-M   'P 1'
#
loop_
_entity.id
_entity.type
_entity.pdbx_description
1 polymer ?
#
loop_
_entity_poly.entity_id
_entity_poly.type
_entity_poly.pdbx_seq_one_letter_code
_entity_poly.pdbx_strand_id
1 'polypeptide(L)'
;MVLVLRDECSLLLAWALEGLCLLPAIALTSTDNAVVVLGLFFAASGAGMLLSFSSTCRHRRLCQVVHAGWVAYVFYALQVFFVTIVAMTIYNFLLPFNSGAEFRYYCTELHLDNNMSGTPCAALQGRLATALVVLTMDACIGVYMLVLGRRIATSQYIEYSRVQKEIEKAGTSPSQGSLLGHHV
;
A
#
# COMPACT_ATOMS: atom_id res chain seq x y z
N MET A 1 3.06 16.29 25.00
CA MET A 1 2.94 14.82 25.07
C MET A 1 2.74 14.33 23.66
N VAL A 2 3.78 13.80 23.01
CA VAL A 2 3.72 13.36 21.60
C VAL A 2 3.12 11.97 21.58
N LEU A 3 1.91 11.85 21.04
CA LEU A 3 1.23 10.58 20.89
C LEU A 3 1.84 9.88 19.67
N VAL A 4 2.81 8.98 19.90
CA VAL A 4 3.43 8.21 18.83
C VAL A 4 2.43 7.15 18.39
N LEU A 5 1.77 7.37 17.24
CA LEU A 5 0.93 6.34 16.62
C LEU A 5 1.80 5.13 16.29
N ARG A 6 1.28 3.93 16.56
CA ARG A 6 1.92 2.68 16.14
C ARG A 6 1.99 2.66 14.61
N ASP A 7 3.10 2.18 14.04
CA ASP A 7 3.31 2.19 12.58
C ASP A 7 2.17 1.48 11.82
N GLU A 8 1.54 0.45 12.41
CA GLU A 8 0.39 -0.23 11.80
C GLU A 8 -0.86 0.65 11.69
N CYS A 9 -1.11 1.50 12.69
CA CYS A 9 -2.19 2.49 12.65
C CYS A 9 -1.87 3.63 11.68
N SER A 10 -0.60 4.07 11.65
CA SER A 10 -0.12 5.05 10.67
C SER A 10 -0.29 4.56 9.24
N LEU A 11 -0.06 3.25 9.00
CA LEU A 11 -0.26 2.64 7.70
C LEU A 11 -1.74 2.71 7.30
N LEU A 12 -2.67 2.34 8.19
CA LEU A 12 -4.12 2.42 7.91
C LEU A 12 -4.60 3.85 7.61
N LEU A 13 -4.07 4.84 8.32
CA LEU A 13 -4.41 6.24 8.09
C LEU A 13 -3.84 6.75 6.76
N ALA A 14 -2.60 6.35 6.42
CA ALA A 14 -2.01 6.66 5.12
C ALA A 14 -2.81 6.03 3.97
N TRP A 15 -3.31 4.79 4.13
CA TRP A 15 -4.21 4.14 3.18
C TRP A 15 -5.51 4.92 2.95
N ALA A 16 -6.15 5.36 4.03
CA ALA A 16 -7.38 6.16 3.92
C ALA A 16 -7.13 7.48 3.18
N LEU A 17 -5.97 8.09 3.42
CA LEU A 17 -5.57 9.33 2.76
C LEU A 17 -5.23 9.12 1.28
N GLU A 18 -4.49 8.06 0.93
CA GLU A 18 -4.21 7.67 -0.46
C GLU A 18 -5.51 7.41 -1.22
N GLY A 19 -6.44 6.66 -0.63
CA GLY A 19 -7.76 6.44 -1.23
C GLY A 19 -8.51 7.73 -1.54
N LEU A 20 -8.48 8.73 -0.64
CA LEU A 20 -9.10 10.03 -0.88
C LEU A 20 -8.37 10.84 -1.96
N CYS A 21 -7.05 10.77 -2.00
CA CYS A 21 -6.23 11.48 -2.98
C CYS A 21 -6.34 10.89 -4.39
N LEU A 22 -6.64 9.60 -4.51
CA LEU A 22 -6.78 8.90 -5.78
C LEU A 22 -8.10 9.21 -6.52
N LEU A 23 -9.18 9.49 -5.78
CA LEU A 23 -10.53 9.67 -6.34
C LEU A 23 -10.63 10.73 -7.45
N PRO A 24 -10.05 11.94 -7.31
CA PRO A 24 -10.13 12.95 -8.37
C PRO A 24 -9.45 12.50 -9.67
N ALA A 25 -8.34 11.77 -9.59
CA ALA A 25 -7.65 11.26 -10.77
C ALA A 25 -8.48 10.17 -11.47
N ILE A 26 -9.02 9.23 -10.68
CA ILE A 26 -9.92 8.16 -11.20
C ILE A 26 -11.13 8.77 -11.92
N ALA A 27 -11.74 9.81 -11.35
CA ALA A 27 -12.90 10.46 -11.92
C ALA A 27 -12.64 11.07 -13.31
N LEU A 28 -11.38 11.46 -13.58
CA LEU A 28 -10.98 12.09 -14.84
C LEU A 28 -10.37 11.11 -15.85
N THR A 29 -9.97 9.91 -15.43
CA THR A 29 -9.49 8.86 -16.34
C THR A 29 -10.63 8.11 -17.01
N SER A 30 -10.32 7.43 -18.13
CA SER A 30 -11.25 6.49 -18.77
C SER A 30 -11.65 5.36 -17.84
N THR A 31 -12.84 4.81 -18.03
CA THR A 31 -13.39 3.73 -17.19
C THR A 31 -12.48 2.51 -17.12
N ASP A 32 -11.90 2.08 -18.25
CA ASP A 32 -11.03 0.91 -18.29
C ASP A 32 -9.77 1.10 -17.44
N ASN A 33 -9.13 2.27 -17.55
CA ASN A 33 -7.96 2.62 -16.76
C ASN A 33 -8.32 2.76 -15.27
N ALA A 34 -9.46 3.39 -14.97
CA ALA A 34 -9.95 3.54 -13.61
C ALA A 34 -10.19 2.19 -12.91
N VAL A 35 -10.75 1.20 -13.60
CA VAL A 35 -10.96 -0.15 -13.05
C VAL A 35 -9.63 -0.81 -12.71
N VAL A 36 -8.63 -0.70 -13.58
CA VAL A 36 -7.29 -1.26 -13.33
C VAL A 36 -6.62 -0.60 -12.12
N VAL A 37 -6.66 0.74 -12.05
CA VAL A 37 -6.09 1.51 -10.93
C VAL A 37 -6.79 1.18 -9.61
N LEU A 38 -8.12 1.11 -9.59
CA LEU A 38 -8.91 0.71 -8.42
C LEU A 38 -8.60 -0.73 -7.99
N GLY A 39 -8.53 -1.66 -8.95
CA GLY A 39 -8.21 -3.06 -8.67
C GLY A 39 -6.84 -3.21 -8.02
N LEU A 40 -5.85 -2.48 -8.53
CA LEU A 40 -4.51 -2.46 -7.95
C LEU A 40 -4.49 -1.82 -6.56
N PHE A 41 -5.19 -0.69 -6.37
CA PHE A 41 -5.34 -0.05 -5.08
C PHE A 41 -5.92 -1.02 -4.05
N PHE A 42 -7.02 -1.71 -4.36
CA PHE A 42 -7.62 -2.70 -3.46
C PHE A 42 -6.71 -3.89 -3.18
N ALA A 43 -5.97 -4.39 -4.18
CA ALA A 43 -5.02 -5.48 -4.00
C ALA A 43 -3.88 -5.07 -3.04
N ALA A 44 -3.32 -3.87 -3.25
CA ALA A 44 -2.29 -3.30 -2.39
C ALA A 44 -2.85 -3.03 -0.98
N SER A 45 -4.09 -2.53 -0.86
CA SER A 45 -4.79 -2.31 0.41
C SER A 45 -4.94 -3.61 1.18
N GLY A 46 -5.40 -4.67 0.51
CA GLY A 46 -5.57 -5.98 1.10
C GLY A 46 -4.25 -6.54 1.63
N ALA A 47 -3.16 -6.42 0.85
CA ALA A 47 -1.84 -6.83 1.29
C ALA A 47 -1.34 -6.00 2.48
N GLY A 48 -1.57 -4.68 2.48
CA GLY A 48 -1.21 -3.78 3.58
C GLY A 48 -1.99 -4.08 4.86
N MET A 49 -3.30 -4.34 4.75
CA MET A 49 -4.12 -4.77 5.88
C MET A 49 -3.64 -6.10 6.45
N LEU A 50 -3.37 -7.09 5.60
CA LEU A 50 -2.82 -8.38 6.04
C LEU A 50 -1.47 -8.19 6.76
N LEU A 51 -0.61 -7.29 6.26
CA LEU A 51 0.66 -6.97 6.91
C LEU A 51 0.44 -6.35 8.30
N SER A 52 -0.45 -5.36 8.42
CA SER A 52 -0.81 -4.75 9.71
C SER A 52 -1.48 -5.73 10.68
N PHE A 53 -2.33 -6.64 10.21
CA PHE A 53 -2.95 -7.65 11.08
C PHE A 53 -2.00 -8.77 11.46
N SER A 54 -1.02 -9.10 10.61
CA SER A 54 0.00 -10.11 10.92
C SER A 54 0.80 -9.74 12.17
N SER A 55 1.04 -8.45 12.42
CA SER A 55 1.70 -7.97 13.65
C SER A 55 0.83 -8.10 14.90
N THR A 56 -0.50 -8.08 14.73
CA THR A 56 -1.48 -8.07 15.81
C THR A 56 -1.89 -9.49 16.22
N CYS A 57 -1.98 -10.43 15.27
CA CYS A 57 -2.41 -11.81 15.51
C CYS A 57 -1.33 -12.75 16.07
N ARG A 58 -0.34 -12.18 16.76
CA ARG A 58 0.83 -12.81 17.40
C ARG A 58 0.52 -13.93 18.41
N HIS A 59 -0.73 -14.12 18.82
CA HIS A 59 -1.14 -15.08 19.85
C HIS A 59 -1.97 -16.28 19.38
N ARG A 60 -2.27 -16.42 18.08
CA ARG A 60 -3.07 -17.57 17.58
C ARG A 60 -2.27 -18.45 16.61
N ARG A 61 -2.30 -19.78 16.84
CA ARG A 61 -1.68 -20.83 16.01
C ARG A 61 -2.01 -20.71 14.51
N LEU A 62 -3.17 -20.18 14.15
CA LEU A 62 -3.60 -19.96 12.75
C LEU A 62 -2.72 -18.96 11.99
N CYS A 63 -2.05 -18.02 12.67
CA CYS A 63 -1.18 -17.04 12.02
C CYS A 63 0.26 -17.52 11.80
N GLN A 64 0.62 -18.73 12.24
CA GLN A 64 1.91 -19.35 11.89
C GLN A 64 2.00 -19.77 10.43
N VAL A 65 0.86 -19.88 9.72
CA VAL A 65 0.80 -20.36 8.33
C VAL A 65 1.14 -19.25 7.34
N VAL A 66 0.91 -17.98 7.69
CA VAL A 66 1.16 -16.85 6.81
C VAL A 66 2.56 -16.31 7.09
N HIS A 67 3.51 -16.65 6.21
CA HIS A 67 4.87 -16.14 6.30
C HIS A 67 4.83 -14.61 6.17
N ALA A 68 5.06 -13.87 7.26
CA ALA A 68 5.04 -12.41 7.27
C ALA A 68 5.98 -11.79 6.20
N GLY A 69 7.07 -12.48 5.87
CA GLY A 69 7.98 -12.10 4.79
C GLY A 69 7.34 -12.14 3.39
N TRP A 70 6.48 -13.13 3.10
CA TRP A 70 5.76 -13.22 1.83
C TRP A 70 4.71 -12.10 1.72
N VAL A 71 3.96 -11.83 2.78
CA VAL A 71 2.98 -10.73 2.81
C VAL A 71 3.66 -9.37 2.65
N ALA A 72 4.80 -9.17 3.32
CA ALA A 72 5.59 -7.95 3.16
C ALA A 72 6.06 -7.80 1.70
N TYR A 73 6.61 -8.87 1.09
CA TYR A 73 7.05 -8.84 -0.31
C TYR A 73 5.91 -8.49 -1.27
N VAL A 74 4.75 -9.12 -1.10
CA VAL A 74 3.55 -8.85 -1.93
C VAL A 74 3.09 -7.40 -1.76
N PHE A 75 3.00 -6.90 -0.53
CA PHE A 75 2.68 -5.50 -0.26
C PHE A 75 3.66 -4.56 -0.96
N TYR A 76 4.96 -4.81 -0.83
CA TYR A 76 6.00 -4.00 -1.47
C TYR A 76 5.88 -3.98 -2.98
N ALA A 77 5.74 -5.16 -3.61
CA ALA A 77 5.63 -5.27 -5.06
C ALA A 77 4.39 -4.51 -5.57
N LEU A 78 3.25 -4.71 -4.91
CA LEU A 78 2.00 -4.04 -5.27
C LEU A 78 2.08 -2.52 -5.07
N GLN A 79 2.65 -2.06 -3.96
CA GLN A 79 2.76 -0.63 -3.67
C GLN A 79 3.75 0.08 -4.59
N VAL A 80 4.89 -0.54 -4.92
CA VAL A 80 5.85 0.01 -5.90
C VAL A 80 5.20 0.09 -7.29
N PHE A 81 4.46 -0.95 -7.69
CA PHE A 81 3.74 -0.95 -8.95
C PHE A 81 2.66 0.13 -8.99
N PHE A 82 1.92 0.31 -7.88
CA PHE A 82 0.93 1.37 -7.73
C PHE A 82 1.54 2.76 -7.86
N VAL A 83 2.62 3.05 -7.12
CA VAL A 83 3.35 4.34 -7.22
C VAL A 83 3.85 4.58 -8.64
N THR A 84 4.29 3.54 -9.36
CA THR A 84 4.73 3.65 -10.75
C THR A 84 3.58 4.05 -11.68
N ILE A 85 2.39 3.46 -11.49
CA ILE A 85 1.19 3.81 -12.25
C ILE A 85 0.72 5.23 -11.93
N VAL A 86 0.76 5.63 -10.67
CA VAL A 86 0.47 7.00 -10.25
C VAL A 86 1.43 7.99 -10.93
N ALA A 87 2.74 7.69 -10.94
CA ALA A 87 3.74 8.51 -11.62
C ALA A 87 3.51 8.62 -13.13
N MET A 88 3.13 7.53 -13.80
CA MET A 88 2.76 7.54 -15.22
C MET A 88 1.49 8.35 -15.47
N THR A 89 0.52 8.29 -14.55
CA THR A 89 -0.72 9.08 -14.64
C THR A 89 -0.43 10.58 -14.47
N ILE A 90 0.43 10.94 -13.52
CA ILE A 90 0.94 12.32 -13.34
C ILE A 90 1.61 12.80 -14.64
N TYR A 91 2.48 11.98 -15.24
CA TYR A 91 3.13 12.31 -16.51
C TYR A 91 2.11 12.56 -17.62
N ASN A 92 1.13 11.68 -17.79
CA ASN A 92 0.07 11.84 -18.78
C ASN A 92 -0.78 13.09 -18.53
N PHE A 93 -1.06 13.43 -17.27
CA PHE A 93 -1.80 14.65 -16.91
C PHE A 93 -0.95 15.92 -17.10
N LEU A 94 0.38 15.83 -17.10
CA LEU A 94 1.28 16.94 -17.39
C LEU A 94 1.47 17.20 -18.89
N LEU A 95 1.35 16.18 -19.75
CA LEU A 95 1.53 16.30 -21.20
C LEU A 95 0.76 17.47 -21.85
N PRO A 96 -0.53 17.72 -21.53
CA PRO A 96 -1.28 18.82 -22.12
C PRO A 96 -0.76 20.21 -21.73
N PHE A 97 -0.05 20.33 -20.60
CA PHE A 97 0.49 21.59 -20.12
C PHE A 97 1.89 21.90 -20.67
N ASN A 98 2.66 20.87 -21.04
CA ASN A 98 4.06 21.01 -21.45
C ASN A 98 4.28 21.02 -22.97
N SER A 99 3.32 20.54 -23.76
CA SER A 99 3.49 20.29 -25.20
C SER A 99 3.19 21.48 -26.10
N GLY A 100 2.49 22.50 -25.60
CA GLY A 100 2.04 23.65 -26.40
C GLY A 100 0.94 23.34 -27.44
N ALA A 101 0.47 22.08 -27.52
CA ALA A 101 -0.65 21.70 -28.39
C ALA A 101 -2.00 21.99 -27.71
N GLU A 102 -3.07 22.05 -28.52
CA GLU A 102 -4.42 22.26 -27.98
C GLU A 102 -4.84 21.13 -27.05
N PHE A 103 -5.40 21.47 -25.89
CA PHE A 103 -5.85 20.51 -24.87
C PHE A 103 -6.81 19.44 -25.43
N ARG A 104 -7.60 19.80 -26.46
CA ARG A 104 -8.54 18.90 -27.12
C ARG A 104 -7.86 17.69 -27.77
N TYR A 105 -6.64 17.84 -28.28
CA TYR A 105 -5.84 16.73 -28.82
C TYR A 105 -5.62 15.66 -27.74
N TYR A 106 -5.22 16.07 -26.53
CA TYR A 106 -4.97 15.17 -25.42
C TYR A 106 -6.24 14.56 -24.83
N CYS A 107 -7.38 15.25 -24.91
CA CYS A 107 -8.65 14.64 -24.52
C CYS A 107 -8.95 13.39 -25.34
N THR A 108 -8.66 13.40 -26.64
CA THR A 108 -8.87 12.24 -27.52
C THR A 108 -7.75 11.21 -27.36
N GLU A 109 -6.49 11.64 -27.33
CA GLU A 109 -5.32 10.75 -27.24
C GLU A 109 -5.27 9.95 -25.93
N LEU A 110 -5.66 10.59 -24.82
CA LEU A 110 -5.69 9.95 -23.49
C LEU A 110 -7.08 9.42 -23.12
N HIS A 111 -8.03 9.42 -24.07
CA HIS A 111 -9.43 9.00 -23.86
C HIS A 111 -10.12 9.65 -22.65
N LEU A 112 -9.78 10.91 -22.39
CA LEU A 112 -10.36 11.69 -21.28
C LEU A 112 -11.75 12.22 -21.62
N ASP A 113 -12.16 12.18 -22.89
CA ASP A 113 -13.53 12.46 -23.32
C ASP A 113 -14.54 11.45 -22.77
N ASN A 114 -14.11 10.19 -22.57
CA ASN A 114 -14.88 9.11 -21.95
C ASN A 114 -14.55 8.93 -20.46
N ASN A 115 -14.33 10.04 -19.73
CA ASN A 115 -14.02 9.98 -18.31
C ASN A 115 -15.23 9.56 -17.46
N MET A 116 -14.96 8.96 -16.30
CA MET A 116 -16.00 8.49 -15.37
C MET A 116 -16.88 9.61 -14.81
N SER A 117 -16.37 10.84 -14.70
CA SER A 117 -17.13 11.98 -14.19
C SER A 117 -18.11 12.59 -15.19
N GLY A 118 -18.10 12.14 -16.46
CA GLY A 118 -18.90 12.71 -17.54
C GLY A 118 -18.56 14.18 -17.84
N THR A 119 -17.40 14.66 -17.41
CA THR A 119 -17.01 16.06 -17.57
C THR A 119 -16.61 16.32 -19.03
N PRO A 120 -17.15 17.36 -19.69
CA PRO A 120 -16.75 17.68 -21.06
C PRO A 120 -15.31 18.20 -21.11
N CYS A 121 -14.59 17.91 -22.20
CA CYS A 121 -13.18 18.29 -22.38
C CYS A 121 -12.89 19.78 -22.10
N ALA A 122 -13.82 20.69 -22.46
CA ALA A 122 -13.68 22.13 -22.22
C ALA A 122 -13.59 22.51 -20.72
N ALA A 123 -14.26 21.75 -19.85
CA ALA A 123 -14.21 21.95 -18.39
C ALA A 123 -13.13 21.09 -17.71
N LEU A 124 -12.54 20.15 -18.45
CA LEU A 124 -11.63 19.15 -17.91
C LEU A 124 -10.25 19.73 -17.59
N GLN A 125 -9.77 20.72 -18.34
CA GLN A 125 -8.45 21.32 -18.15
C GLN A 125 -8.23 21.85 -16.72
N GLY A 126 -9.21 22.58 -16.18
CA GLY A 126 -9.14 23.08 -14.81
C GLY A 126 -9.19 21.97 -13.75
N ARG A 127 -10.02 20.94 -13.98
CA ARG A 127 -10.12 19.78 -13.07
C ARG A 127 -8.86 18.91 -13.11
N LEU A 128 -8.23 18.79 -14.29
CA LEU A 128 -6.98 18.06 -14.48
C LEU A 128 -5.85 18.69 -13.65
N ALA A 129 -5.75 20.02 -13.62
CA ALA A 129 -4.77 20.72 -12.79
C ALA A 129 -4.98 20.44 -11.29
N THR A 130 -6.23 20.46 -10.81
CA THR A 130 -6.53 20.12 -9.41
C THR A 130 -6.23 18.65 -9.10
N ALA A 131 -6.59 17.73 -10.00
CA ALA A 131 -6.32 16.32 -9.84
C ALA A 131 -4.81 16.04 -9.85
N LEU A 132 -4.04 16.75 -10.66
CA LEU A 132 -2.58 16.64 -10.69
C LEU A 132 -1.96 16.99 -9.34
N VAL A 133 -2.37 18.10 -8.70
CA VAL A 133 -1.88 18.46 -7.36
C VAL A 133 -2.22 17.37 -6.34
N VAL A 134 -3.46 16.89 -6.33
CA VAL A 134 -3.87 15.84 -5.40
C VAL A 134 -3.12 14.52 -5.67
N LEU A 135 -2.90 14.17 -6.92
CA LEU A 135 -2.19 12.95 -7.33
C LEU A 135 -0.68 13.03 -7.00
N THR A 136 -0.07 14.22 -7.00
CA THR A 136 1.30 14.37 -6.49
C THR A 136 1.39 14.16 -4.98
N MET A 137 0.35 14.54 -4.22
CA MET A 137 0.27 14.22 -2.80
C MET A 137 0.07 12.70 -2.60
N ASP A 138 -0.74 12.07 -3.44
CA ASP A 138 -0.93 10.61 -3.47
C ASP A 138 0.40 9.87 -3.64
N ALA A 139 1.21 10.27 -4.62
CA ALA A 139 2.54 9.70 -4.83
C ALA A 139 3.45 9.83 -3.58
N CYS A 140 3.41 10.98 -2.91
CA CYS A 140 4.16 11.19 -1.67
C CYS A 140 3.68 10.26 -0.54
N ILE A 141 2.36 10.07 -0.42
CA ILE A 141 1.76 9.14 0.55
C ILE A 141 2.14 7.69 0.23
N GLY A 142 2.13 7.30 -1.04
CA GLY A 142 2.57 5.99 -1.49
C GLY A 142 4.02 5.69 -1.13
N VAL A 143 4.94 6.66 -1.31
CA VAL A 143 6.33 6.53 -0.86
C VAL A 143 6.42 6.44 0.67
N TYR A 144 5.64 7.24 1.40
CA TYR A 144 5.59 7.16 2.86
C TYR A 144 5.11 5.79 3.34
N MET A 145 4.14 5.17 2.67
CA MET A 145 3.68 3.82 2.99
C MET A 145 4.71 2.73 2.73
N LEU A 146 5.56 2.88 1.70
CA LEU A 146 6.71 1.97 1.52
C LEU A 146 7.66 2.05 2.73
N VAL A 147 7.92 3.27 3.25
CA VAL A 147 8.75 3.46 4.44
C VAL A 147 8.11 2.82 5.67
N LEU A 148 6.80 3.02 5.88
CA LEU A 148 6.07 2.39 6.99
C LEU A 148 6.07 0.87 6.89
N GLY A 149 5.79 0.31 5.70
CA GLY A 149 5.85 -1.13 5.45
C GLY A 149 7.22 -1.72 5.77
N ARG A 150 8.31 -0.98 5.51
CA ARG A 150 9.68 -1.37 5.90
C ARG A 150 9.82 -1.52 7.40
N ARG A 151 9.35 -0.51 8.14
CA ARG A 151 9.48 -0.46 9.59
C ARG A 151 8.69 -1.59 10.23
N ILE A 152 7.45 -1.82 9.77
CA ILE A 152 6.61 -2.93 10.22
C ILE A 152 7.30 -4.26 9.92
N ALA A 153 7.73 -4.51 8.67
CA ALA A 153 8.38 -5.76 8.29
C ALA A 153 9.68 -6.03 9.08
N THR A 154 10.49 -4.99 9.31
CA THR A 154 11.73 -5.11 10.10
C THR A 154 11.43 -5.44 11.56
N SER A 155 10.43 -4.77 12.15
CA SER A 155 9.98 -5.05 13.51
C SER A 155 9.47 -6.49 13.64
N GLN A 156 8.66 -6.95 12.68
CA GLN A 156 8.15 -8.32 12.64
C GLN A 156 9.28 -9.35 12.52
N TYR A 157 10.29 -9.09 11.68
CA TYR A 157 11.43 -9.99 11.49
C TYR A 157 12.28 -10.13 12.76
N ILE A 158 12.62 -9.02 13.42
CA ILE A 158 13.39 -9.03 14.68
C ILE A 158 12.64 -9.85 15.73
N GLU A 159 11.35 -9.63 15.84
CA GLU A 159 10.51 -10.30 16.82
C GLU A 159 10.35 -11.80 16.53
N TYR A 160 10.13 -12.18 15.28
CA TYR A 160 10.11 -13.58 14.84
C TYR A 160 11.43 -14.28 15.18
N SER A 161 12.57 -13.65 14.90
CA SER A 161 13.89 -14.20 15.22
C SER A 161 14.12 -14.38 16.72
N ARG A 162 13.54 -13.52 17.57
CA ARG A 162 13.60 -13.65 19.04
C ARG A 162 12.78 -14.84 19.51
N VAL A 163 11.53 -14.96 19.05
CA VAL A 163 10.64 -16.06 19.41
C VAL A 163 11.20 -17.40 18.92
N GLN A 164 11.75 -17.44 17.71
CA GLN A 164 12.39 -18.66 17.19
C GLN A 164 13.57 -19.10 18.07
N LYS A 165 14.44 -18.16 18.50
CA LYS A 165 15.52 -18.45 19.44
C LYS A 165 15.02 -18.94 20.79
N GLU A 166 13.91 -18.42 21.29
CA GLU A 166 13.29 -18.90 22.53
C GLU A 166 12.72 -20.32 22.39
N ILE A 167 12.09 -20.63 21.25
CA ILE A 167 11.58 -21.97 20.93
C ILE A 167 12.74 -22.97 20.79
N GLU A 168 13.82 -22.60 20.09
CA GLU A 168 15.01 -23.43 19.95
C GLU A 168 15.68 -23.70 21.30
N LYS A 169 15.77 -22.68 22.18
CA LYS A 169 16.25 -22.83 23.57
C LYS A 169 15.35 -23.72 24.40
N ALA A 170 14.03 -23.61 24.26
CA ALA A 170 13.08 -24.47 24.96
C ALA A 170 13.14 -25.93 24.46
N GLY A 171 13.32 -26.13 23.15
CA GLY A 171 13.48 -27.45 22.53
C GLY A 171 14.83 -28.12 22.81
N THR A 172 15.87 -27.34 23.15
CA THR A 172 17.18 -27.84 23.56
C THR A 172 17.36 -27.92 25.08
N SER A 173 16.35 -27.53 25.88
CA SER A 173 16.38 -27.70 27.34
C SER A 173 16.24 -29.19 27.70
N PRO A 174 17.25 -29.82 28.34
CA PRO A 174 17.18 -31.21 28.77
C PRO A 174 16.34 -31.30 30.05
N SER A 175 15.02 -31.17 29.94
CA SER A 175 14.15 -31.26 31.11
C SER A 175 12.72 -31.66 30.75
N GLN A 176 12.56 -32.89 30.28
CA GLN A 176 11.33 -33.67 30.52
C GLN A 176 11.55 -35.20 30.50
N GLY A 177 12.79 -35.67 30.52
CA GLY A 177 13.13 -37.10 30.63
C GLY A 177 13.85 -37.53 31.92
N SER A 178 14.16 -36.60 32.83
CA SER A 178 15.03 -36.89 34.00
C SER A 178 14.38 -36.69 35.38
N LEU A 179 13.10 -36.28 35.47
CA LEU A 179 12.44 -36.01 36.75
C LEU A 179 11.35 -37.04 37.14
N LEU A 180 11.21 -38.13 36.38
CA LEU A 180 10.28 -39.24 36.69
C LEU A 180 11.00 -40.58 36.95
N GLY A 181 12.32 -40.57 37.06
CA GLY A 181 13.13 -41.77 37.28
C GLY A 181 14.07 -41.62 38.47
N HIS A 182 13.53 -41.34 39.65
CA HIS A 182 14.13 -41.68 40.96
C HIS A 182 13.27 -41.10 42.09
N HIS A 183 12.17 -41.77 42.41
CA HIS A 183 11.73 -41.87 43.80
C HIS A 183 10.88 -43.14 43.94
N VAL A 184 11.54 -44.14 44.53
CA VAL A 184 11.02 -45.30 45.30
C VAL A 184 10.08 -46.26 44.58
#